data_AF-G0RPH6-F1
#
_entry.id   AF-G0RPH6-F1
#
_cell.length_a   1.000
_cell.length_b   1.000
_cell.length_c   1.000
_cell.angle_alpha   90.00
_cell.angle_beta   90.00
_cell.angle_gamma   90.00
#
_symmetry.space_group_name_H-M   'P 1'
#
loop_
_entity.id
_entity.type
_entity.pdbx_description
1 polymer ?
#
loop_
_entity_poly.entity_id
_entity_poly.type
_entity_poly.pdbx_seq_one_letter_code
_entity_poly.pdbx_strand_id
1 'polypeptide(L)'
;MPRECAKLRPFLELPFKLGPSASPPALWKRLCPTGGHDFLIQHAAMRLCTEHETSIDLTFVQVAQRAEACSHFSSRVGRASVVTSSTHTLKEVKSQILSYMDQNGTDAGRFGPLPGCHLACGFLESVLARRVSYPHSSTYEFEESRYWSQQQELTKPTCRFSPASAEETSLAVLTFRVTNCKFAVKSGGHAAFAGASNVEGGVTIDLIHLNQLALSADKTQASIGAGNVWYDVYAYLQPENVTVIGGRVSAIGVGAAYPQGDLWAGSETFLYTNETAAAINSAFYYLGINAPSDPYAQVIIAYAYAQSQDVFVIASDLQYAKPIPNPVILQNFTSVAGAIASTLRVVDLAILTVEFNNSNPGGFRQTYWTFTVQNSACLMTELVEIYLEEVASVKDVAGIVPSVVFQLITTDMSQYFSRDGGNPLGLDGQGPLNVVNIAISWSNAVDDKRVMAAAQNIVDRSTTTARTQGLDHPYLYQNYASYQQDVFASYGKENLAKLRSISAKYDPQQVWQQLQPGYFKLW
;
A
#
# COMPACT_ATOMS: atom_id res chain seq x y z
N MET A 1 -35.00 9.86 17.19
CA MET A 1 -35.77 8.72 17.78
C MET A 1 -34.89 7.48 17.69
N PRO A 2 -34.36 6.90 18.79
CA PRO A 2 -33.51 5.71 18.69
C PRO A 2 -34.21 4.51 19.35
N ARG A 3 -35.03 3.73 18.62
CA ARG A 3 -35.68 2.50 19.17
C ARG A 3 -35.98 1.35 18.20
N GLU A 4 -35.41 1.28 17.00
CA GLU A 4 -35.65 0.12 16.11
C GLU A 4 -34.49 -0.88 15.98
N CYS A 5 -33.25 -0.50 16.28
CA CYS A 5 -32.10 -1.41 16.16
C CYS A 5 -32.02 -2.51 17.22
N ALA A 6 -32.82 -2.45 18.30
CA ALA A 6 -32.86 -3.48 19.33
C ALA A 6 -33.62 -4.77 18.91
N LYS A 7 -34.21 -4.81 17.70
CA LYS A 7 -35.09 -5.91 17.26
C LYS A 7 -34.48 -6.89 16.25
N LEU A 8 -33.22 -6.73 15.86
CA LEU A 8 -32.54 -7.67 14.95
C LEU A 8 -31.68 -8.73 15.70
N ARG A 9 -32.26 -9.40 16.69
CA ARG A 9 -31.84 -10.78 17.04
C ARG A 9 -32.82 -11.76 16.40
N PRO A 10 -32.36 -12.63 15.48
CA PRO A 10 -33.10 -13.86 15.19
C PRO A 10 -32.29 -15.10 15.57
N PHE A 11 -32.92 -15.95 16.38
CA PHE A 11 -32.80 -17.41 16.36
C PHE A 11 -31.40 -18.03 16.49
N LEU A 12 -30.91 -18.12 17.72
CA LEU A 12 -29.80 -19.00 18.08
C LEU A 12 -30.21 -19.96 19.21
N GLU A 13 -31.40 -20.57 19.12
CA GLU A 13 -31.74 -21.75 19.94
C GLU A 13 -32.69 -22.68 19.17
N LEU A 14 -32.11 -23.69 18.52
CA LEU A 14 -32.77 -24.97 18.28
C LEU A 14 -31.76 -26.07 18.64
N PRO A 15 -32.02 -26.92 19.65
CA PRO A 15 -31.09 -27.95 20.07
C PRO A 15 -31.20 -29.15 19.11
N PHE A 16 -30.18 -29.37 18.29
CA PHE A 16 -30.01 -30.67 17.63
C PHE A 16 -29.62 -31.71 18.68
N LYS A 17 -30.57 -32.59 19.02
CA LYS A 17 -30.33 -33.83 19.76
C LYS A 17 -29.49 -34.77 18.89
N LEU A 18 -28.24 -35.00 19.27
CA LEU A 18 -27.45 -36.12 18.77
C LEU A 18 -27.86 -37.39 19.53
N GLY A 19 -28.46 -38.35 18.83
CA GLY A 19 -28.68 -39.71 19.31
C GLY A 19 -27.45 -40.60 19.10
N PRO A 20 -27.26 -41.69 19.87
CA PRO A 20 -26.00 -42.42 19.92
C PRO A 20 -25.91 -43.57 18.90
N SER A 21 -24.66 -43.90 18.58
CA SER A 21 -24.15 -45.20 18.09
C SER A 21 -24.35 -45.56 16.61
N ALA A 22 -23.22 -45.63 15.89
CA ALA A 22 -22.87 -46.77 15.03
C ALA A 22 -21.35 -46.79 14.80
N SER A 23 -20.70 -47.82 15.31
CA SER A 23 -19.27 -48.13 15.12
C SER A 23 -18.99 -48.64 13.70
N PRO A 24 -17.81 -48.38 13.11
CA PRO A 24 -17.41 -49.01 11.84
C PRO A 24 -16.83 -50.42 12.07
N PRO A 25 -16.96 -51.37 11.11
CA PRO A 25 -16.35 -52.69 11.23
C PRO A 25 -14.83 -52.65 11.01
N ALA A 26 -14.11 -53.39 11.86
CA ALA A 26 -12.68 -53.66 11.74
C ALA A 26 -12.43 -54.99 11.00
N LEU A 27 -11.49 -54.99 10.04
CA LEU A 27 -10.69 -56.13 9.54
C LEU A 27 -9.61 -55.47 8.63
N TRP A 28 -8.29 -55.53 8.81
CA TRP A 28 -7.40 -56.57 9.33
C TRP A 28 -6.08 -55.92 9.83
N LYS A 29 -5.55 -56.38 10.97
CA LYS A 29 -4.19 -56.10 11.48
C LYS A 29 -3.14 -56.99 10.82
N ARG A 30 -1.88 -56.50 10.74
CA ARG A 30 -0.57 -57.17 11.01
C ARG A 30 0.49 -56.67 9.99
N LEU A 31 1.73 -56.28 10.31
CA LEU A 31 2.62 -56.38 11.47
C LEU A 31 3.70 -55.27 11.37
N CYS A 32 4.06 -54.63 12.48
CA CYS A 32 5.41 -54.08 12.66
C CYS A 32 6.36 -55.23 13.05
N PRO A 33 7.60 -55.19 12.57
CA PRO A 33 8.69 -54.96 13.51
C PRO A 33 9.70 -53.91 13.01
N THR A 34 10.00 -52.97 13.90
CA THR A 34 11.30 -52.32 14.17
C THR A 34 12.35 -52.26 13.05
N GLY A 35 12.78 -51.03 12.70
CA GLY A 35 14.04 -50.76 12.03
C GLY A 35 14.03 -49.39 11.38
N GLY A 36 14.72 -48.42 12.00
CA GLY A 36 14.76 -47.03 11.54
C GLY A 36 15.54 -46.83 10.25
N HIS A 37 15.24 -45.73 9.57
CA HIS A 37 16.23 -44.83 8.96
C HIS A 37 15.57 -43.47 8.70
N ASP A 38 16.30 -42.46 9.15
CA ASP A 38 15.98 -41.04 9.15
C ASP A 38 15.81 -40.44 7.74
N PHE A 39 14.86 -39.50 7.60
CA PHE A 39 14.96 -38.41 6.62
C PHE A 39 15.03 -37.09 7.39
N LEU A 40 16.26 -36.65 7.64
CA LEU A 40 16.62 -35.33 8.11
C LEU A 40 16.54 -34.34 6.94
N ILE A 41 15.56 -33.42 6.97
CA ILE A 41 15.66 -32.13 6.29
C ILE A 41 16.17 -31.14 7.36
N GLN A 42 17.48 -30.91 7.38
CA GLN A 42 18.11 -29.93 8.25
C GLN A 42 18.11 -28.55 7.58
N HIS A 43 17.44 -27.62 8.26
CA HIS A 43 17.84 -26.23 8.41
C HIS A 43 19.36 -26.08 8.61
N ALA A 44 20.00 -25.16 7.89
CA ALA A 44 20.95 -24.19 8.44
C ALA A 44 21.53 -23.26 7.36
N ALA A 45 21.25 -21.95 7.48
CA ALA A 45 22.19 -20.90 7.10
C ALA A 45 21.81 -19.59 7.80
N MET A 46 22.03 -19.52 9.13
CA MET A 46 22.22 -18.26 9.85
C MET A 46 22.79 -18.54 11.23
N ARG A 47 24.11 -18.44 11.40
CA ARG A 47 24.80 -17.85 12.57
C ARG A 47 26.32 -18.01 12.47
N LEU A 48 26.98 -16.96 12.95
CA LEU A 48 28.40 -16.82 13.32
C LEU A 48 29.36 -16.28 12.24
N CYS A 49 29.47 -14.95 12.19
CA CYS A 49 30.76 -14.30 12.11
C CYS A 49 31.22 -13.99 13.53
N THR A 50 32.23 -14.71 14.02
CA THR A 50 33.12 -14.28 15.09
C THR A 50 34.52 -14.77 14.73
N GLU A 51 35.47 -13.86 14.85
CA GLU A 51 36.90 -13.95 14.52
C GLU A 51 37.59 -15.10 15.27
N HIS A 52 38.45 -15.87 14.58
CA HIS A 52 39.88 -16.00 14.90
C HIS A 52 40.59 -16.96 13.92
N GLU A 53 41.84 -16.63 13.67
CA GLU A 53 42.85 -17.32 12.87
C GLU A 53 42.96 -18.83 13.15
N THR A 54 43.20 -19.63 12.11
CA THR A 54 44.44 -20.42 11.91
C THR A 54 44.36 -21.25 10.62
N SER A 55 45.51 -21.32 9.96
CA SER A 55 45.81 -21.99 8.69
C SER A 55 45.40 -23.46 8.61
N ILE A 56 45.17 -23.97 7.39
CA ILE A 56 46.03 -25.01 6.77
C ILE A 56 45.73 -25.14 5.26
N ASP A 57 46.81 -25.56 4.59
CA ASP A 57 47.26 -25.44 3.22
C ASP A 57 46.59 -26.31 2.14
N LEU A 58 46.93 -25.92 0.92
CA LEU A 58 46.70 -26.40 -0.44
C LEU A 58 46.81 -27.91 -0.70
N THR A 59 46.01 -28.40 -1.66
CA THR A 59 46.52 -29.36 -2.67
C THR A 59 45.82 -29.19 -4.04
N PHE A 60 46.68 -29.07 -5.07
CA PHE A 60 46.48 -28.84 -6.51
C PHE A 60 45.65 -29.94 -7.23
N VAL A 61 44.75 -29.68 -8.20
CA VAL A 61 44.88 -29.33 -9.66
C VAL A 61 45.18 -30.52 -10.61
N GLN A 62 44.47 -30.51 -11.77
CA GLN A 62 44.51 -31.34 -13.00
C GLN A 62 43.50 -32.50 -13.04
N VAL A 63 42.66 -32.70 -14.07
CA VAL A 63 42.99 -32.81 -15.51
C VAL A 63 41.84 -32.34 -16.40
N ALA A 64 42.19 -31.61 -17.48
CA ALA A 64 41.35 -31.33 -18.64
C ALA A 64 41.81 -32.19 -19.85
N GLN A 65 40.89 -32.66 -20.70
CA GLN A 65 40.89 -32.53 -22.18
C GLN A 65 40.20 -33.67 -22.96
N ARG A 66 39.43 -33.23 -23.97
CA ARG A 66 39.12 -33.79 -25.32
C ARG A 66 38.05 -34.88 -25.50
N ALA A 67 36.97 -34.50 -26.19
CA ALA A 67 36.68 -34.95 -27.56
C ALA A 67 35.74 -33.96 -28.31
N GLU A 68 36.23 -33.43 -29.43
CA GLU A 68 35.50 -32.73 -30.53
C GLU A 68 34.65 -33.78 -31.30
N ALA A 69 33.67 -33.54 -32.19
CA ALA A 69 33.32 -32.44 -33.07
C ALA A 69 31.87 -32.67 -33.60
N CYS A 70 31.09 -31.61 -33.82
CA CYS A 70 30.24 -31.44 -35.02
C CYS A 70 29.66 -30.02 -35.01
N SER A 71 30.35 -29.13 -35.73
CA SER A 71 29.93 -27.78 -36.07
C SER A 71 28.90 -27.79 -37.20
N HIS A 72 27.79 -27.07 -37.04
CA HIS A 72 27.21 -26.13 -38.02
C HIS A 72 25.75 -25.82 -37.66
N PHE A 73 25.49 -24.77 -36.87
CA PHE A 73 24.49 -23.74 -37.20
C PHE A 73 24.44 -22.62 -36.14
N SER A 74 24.36 -21.40 -36.65
CA SER A 74 23.86 -20.17 -36.02
C SER A 74 24.70 -19.44 -34.96
N SER A 75 25.15 -18.28 -35.44
CA SER A 75 25.75 -17.14 -34.76
C SER A 75 24.82 -16.39 -33.80
N ARG A 76 25.46 -15.70 -32.83
CA ARG A 76 24.97 -14.61 -31.96
C ARG A 76 24.19 -15.02 -30.71
N VAL A 77 24.93 -15.47 -29.70
CA VAL A 77 24.60 -15.15 -28.29
C VAL A 77 25.67 -14.19 -27.81
N GLY A 78 25.25 -12.95 -27.50
CA GLY A 78 26.12 -11.96 -26.87
C GLY A 78 26.59 -12.49 -25.52
N ARG A 79 27.89 -12.32 -25.24
CA ARG A 79 28.43 -12.50 -23.89
C ARG A 79 27.60 -11.66 -22.93
N ALA A 80 26.95 -12.32 -21.97
CA ALA A 80 26.48 -11.65 -20.78
C ALA A 80 27.69 -11.00 -20.10
N SER A 81 27.75 -9.67 -20.15
CA SER A 81 28.68 -8.91 -19.32
C SER A 81 28.31 -9.19 -17.87
N VAL A 82 29.24 -9.77 -17.11
CA VAL A 82 29.18 -9.75 -15.66
C VAL A 82 29.19 -8.27 -15.26
N VAL A 83 28.03 -7.75 -14.87
CA VAL A 83 27.91 -6.41 -14.28
C VAL A 83 28.57 -6.49 -12.91
N THR A 84 29.80 -6.01 -12.80
CA THR A 84 30.42 -5.76 -11.51
C THR A 84 29.69 -4.59 -10.87
N SER A 85 28.70 -4.89 -10.02
CA SER A 85 28.05 -3.90 -9.16
C SER A 85 29.10 -3.37 -8.17
N SER A 86 29.64 -2.18 -8.42
CA SER A 86 30.48 -1.50 -7.43
C SER A 86 29.57 -0.84 -6.40
N THR A 87 29.30 -1.54 -5.31
CA THR A 87 28.57 -0.96 -4.17
C THR A 87 29.40 0.16 -3.55
N HIS A 88 28.93 1.40 -3.63
CA HIS A 88 29.56 2.54 -2.97
C HIS A 88 29.46 2.42 -1.45
N THR A 89 30.52 2.80 -0.73
CA THR A 89 30.53 2.94 0.73
C THR A 89 30.35 4.40 1.14
N LEU A 90 29.86 4.65 2.35
CA LEU A 90 29.72 6.01 2.89
C LEU A 90 31.06 6.77 2.90
N LYS A 91 32.17 6.08 3.15
CA LYS A 91 33.52 6.66 3.17
C LYS A 91 33.96 7.11 1.78
N GLU A 92 33.70 6.30 0.76
CA GLU A 92 34.01 6.63 -0.63
C GLU A 92 33.19 7.83 -1.10
N VAL A 93 31.88 7.81 -0.87
CA VAL A 93 31.00 8.94 -1.23
C VAL A 93 31.42 10.22 -0.52
N LYS A 94 31.79 10.15 0.76
CA LYS A 94 32.33 11.31 1.49
C LYS A 94 33.62 11.84 0.84
N SER A 95 34.54 10.98 0.45
CA SER A 95 35.77 11.39 -0.23
C SER A 95 35.50 12.03 -1.59
N GLN A 96 34.55 11.49 -2.36
CA GLN A 96 34.16 12.04 -3.66
C GLN A 96 33.51 13.42 -3.52
N ILE A 97 32.64 13.60 -2.52
CA ILE A 97 32.02 14.91 -2.24
C ILE A 97 33.08 15.95 -1.85
N LEU A 98 34.06 15.59 -1.02
CA LEU A 98 35.17 16.50 -0.67
C LEU A 98 35.97 16.91 -1.92
N SER A 99 36.31 15.94 -2.79
CA SER A 99 36.99 16.23 -4.06
C SER A 99 36.16 17.13 -4.98
N TYR A 100 34.84 16.93 -5.04
CA TYR A 100 33.92 17.77 -5.80
C TYR A 100 33.91 19.22 -5.27
N MET A 101 33.96 19.40 -3.95
CA MET A 101 34.02 20.72 -3.33
C MET A 101 35.33 21.45 -3.63
N ASP A 102 36.46 20.74 -3.57
CA ASP A 102 37.78 21.31 -3.86
C ASP A 102 37.87 21.79 -5.31
N GLN A 103 37.33 21.02 -6.25
CA GLN A 103 37.34 21.36 -7.68
C GLN A 103 36.47 22.57 -8.04
N ASN A 104 35.37 22.77 -7.32
CA ASN A 104 34.42 23.87 -7.59
C ASN A 104 34.68 25.13 -6.76
N GLY A 105 35.82 25.21 -6.07
CA GLY A 105 36.22 26.41 -5.31
C GLY A 105 35.25 26.77 -4.19
N THR A 106 34.46 25.82 -3.71
CA THR A 106 33.59 26.01 -2.53
C THR A 106 34.45 25.93 -1.28
N ASP A 107 35.00 27.07 -0.89
CA ASP A 107 35.80 27.22 0.32
C ASP A 107 34.93 26.96 1.56
N ALA A 108 35.20 25.85 2.27
CA ALA A 108 34.46 25.45 3.46
C ALA A 108 34.45 26.54 4.57
N GLY A 109 35.33 27.55 4.46
CA GLY A 109 35.45 28.68 5.37
C GLY A 109 34.75 29.98 4.98
N ARG A 110 34.10 30.10 3.80
CA ARG A 110 33.38 31.34 3.38
C ARG A 110 31.86 31.28 3.55
N PHE A 111 31.31 30.09 3.67
CA PHE A 111 29.93 29.87 4.06
C PHE A 111 29.94 29.38 5.52
N GLY A 112 28.88 29.63 6.29
CA GLY A 112 28.68 28.98 7.58
C GLY A 112 28.57 27.45 7.44
N PRO A 113 27.87 26.72 8.32
CA PRO A 113 27.73 25.26 8.14
C PRO A 113 27.20 24.98 6.73
N LEU A 114 27.96 24.23 5.93
CA LEU A 114 27.68 23.93 4.52
C LEU A 114 26.21 23.53 4.37
N PRO A 115 25.34 24.28 3.64
CA PRO A 115 23.91 24.03 3.74
C PRO A 115 23.54 22.90 2.78
N GLY A 116 23.49 21.70 3.33
CA GLY A 116 22.53 20.67 2.93
C GLY A 116 22.32 20.50 1.43
N CYS A 117 21.05 20.41 1.05
CA CYS A 117 20.61 19.77 -0.18
C CYS A 117 21.16 20.33 -1.50
N HIS A 118 21.63 21.58 -1.56
CA HIS A 118 22.30 22.12 -2.75
C HIS A 118 23.60 21.39 -3.08
N LEU A 119 24.41 21.05 -2.08
CA LEU A 119 25.64 20.26 -2.27
C LEU A 119 25.30 18.85 -2.77
N ALA A 120 24.24 18.24 -2.22
CA ALA A 120 23.77 16.92 -2.65
C ALA A 120 23.33 16.94 -4.12
N CYS A 121 22.51 17.92 -4.51
CA CYS A 121 22.06 18.10 -5.89
C CYS A 121 23.24 18.30 -6.86
N GLY A 122 24.15 19.22 -6.55
CA GLY A 122 25.30 19.52 -7.42
C GLY A 122 26.26 18.34 -7.55
N PHE A 123 26.53 17.63 -6.44
CA PHE A 123 27.33 16.42 -6.47
C PHE A 123 26.67 15.36 -7.37
N LEU A 124 25.39 15.05 -7.14
CA LEU A 124 24.66 14.05 -7.92
C LEU A 124 24.63 14.38 -9.41
N GLU A 125 24.40 15.64 -9.79
CA GLU A 125 24.43 16.05 -11.20
C GLU A 125 25.82 15.90 -11.82
N SER A 126 26.88 16.14 -11.04
CA SER A 126 28.27 16.00 -11.53
C SER A 126 28.68 14.54 -11.80
N VAL A 127 28.15 13.59 -11.03
CA VAL A 127 28.48 12.16 -11.15
C VAL A 127 27.48 11.38 -12.00
N LEU A 128 26.24 11.84 -12.07
CA LEU A 128 25.12 11.24 -12.80
C LEU A 128 24.43 12.30 -13.67
N ALA A 129 25.03 12.57 -14.83
CA ALA A 129 24.53 13.59 -15.75
C ALA A 129 23.05 13.35 -16.13
N ARG A 130 22.25 14.42 -16.13
CA ARG A 130 20.82 14.41 -16.51
C ARG A 130 19.92 13.58 -15.58
N ARG A 131 20.36 13.32 -14.34
CA ARG A 131 19.53 12.72 -13.29
C ARG A 131 18.95 13.75 -12.33
N VAL A 132 19.46 14.97 -12.31
CA VAL A 132 18.95 16.04 -11.44
C VAL A 132 18.15 17.04 -12.26
N SER A 133 16.94 17.37 -11.80
CA SER A 133 16.13 18.45 -12.35
C SER A 133 15.98 19.57 -11.32
N TYR A 134 16.11 20.81 -11.79
CA TYR A 134 16.01 22.02 -10.97
C TYR A 134 14.70 22.77 -11.26
N PRO A 135 14.19 23.54 -10.29
CA PRO A 135 13.02 24.41 -10.50
C PRO A 135 13.15 25.25 -11.78
N HIS A 136 12.03 25.48 -12.46
CA HIS A 136 11.93 26.19 -13.75
C HIS A 136 12.52 25.47 -14.97
N SER A 137 12.92 24.20 -14.84
CA SER A 137 13.21 23.34 -15.99
C SER A 137 11.95 22.59 -16.42
N SER A 138 11.82 22.31 -17.72
CA SER A 138 10.67 21.55 -18.26
C SER A 138 10.53 20.15 -17.63
N THR A 139 11.66 19.49 -17.34
CA THR A 139 11.66 18.18 -16.67
C THR A 139 11.11 18.29 -15.26
N TYR A 140 11.57 19.30 -14.49
CA TYR A 140 11.08 19.53 -13.14
C TYR A 140 9.58 19.84 -13.11
N GLU A 141 9.10 20.69 -14.03
CA GLU A 141 7.68 21.04 -14.13
C GLU A 141 6.81 19.82 -14.47
N PHE A 142 7.28 18.93 -15.36
CA PHE A 142 6.61 17.67 -15.67
C PHE A 142 6.60 16.67 -14.50
N GLU A 143 7.68 16.60 -13.72
CA GLU A 143 7.73 15.77 -12.51
C GLU A 143 6.85 16.33 -11.40
N GLU A 144 6.77 17.66 -11.27
CA GLU A 144 5.93 18.36 -10.31
C GLU A 144 4.44 18.24 -10.64
N SER A 145 4.03 18.31 -11.90
CA SER A 145 2.60 18.23 -12.30
C SER A 145 1.95 16.85 -12.08
N ARG A 146 2.70 15.88 -11.53
CA ARG A 146 2.28 14.49 -11.32
C ARG A 146 2.09 14.16 -9.85
N TYR A 147 1.59 15.09 -9.04
CA TYR A 147 1.10 14.81 -7.70
C TYR A 147 -0.42 14.80 -7.71
N TRP A 148 -1.00 13.92 -6.91
CA TRP A 148 -2.46 13.80 -6.81
C TRP A 148 -3.06 14.91 -5.92
N SER A 149 -2.41 15.26 -4.81
CA SER A 149 -2.86 16.34 -3.90
C SER A 149 -2.09 17.64 -4.11
N GLN A 150 -2.79 18.77 -4.06
CA GLN A 150 -2.18 20.10 -4.17
C GLN A 150 -1.14 20.33 -3.07
N GLN A 151 -1.35 19.81 -1.87
CA GLN A 151 -0.39 20.00 -0.77
C GLN A 151 1.00 19.44 -1.13
N GLN A 152 1.05 18.36 -1.90
CA GLN A 152 2.32 17.79 -2.36
C GLN A 152 2.89 18.51 -3.57
N GLU A 153 2.05 18.89 -4.53
CA GLU A 153 2.47 19.68 -5.71
C GLU A 153 3.09 21.03 -5.31
N LEU A 154 2.53 21.67 -4.27
CA LEU A 154 2.99 22.96 -3.77
C LEU A 154 4.25 22.89 -2.89
N THR A 155 4.65 21.68 -2.45
CA THR A 155 5.90 21.48 -1.69
C THR A 155 7.10 21.62 -2.64
N LYS A 156 8.08 22.47 -2.31
CA LYS A 156 9.19 22.82 -3.22
C LYS A 156 10.53 22.24 -2.77
N PRO A 157 11.02 21.14 -3.39
CA PRO A 157 12.36 20.64 -3.16
C PRO A 157 13.43 21.54 -3.79
N THR A 158 14.65 21.44 -3.28
CA THR A 158 15.84 22.09 -3.85
C THR A 158 16.14 21.58 -5.27
N CYS A 159 16.00 20.27 -5.46
CA CYS A 159 16.05 19.61 -6.77
C CYS A 159 15.28 18.28 -6.71
N ARG A 160 14.98 17.70 -7.87
CA ARG A 160 14.52 16.32 -7.98
C ARG A 160 15.66 15.47 -8.53
N PHE A 161 15.77 14.24 -8.05
CA PHE A 161 16.74 13.26 -8.51
C PHE A 161 15.99 12.04 -9.03
N SER A 162 16.19 11.68 -10.29
CA SER A 162 15.40 10.65 -10.97
C SER A 162 16.27 9.45 -11.33
N PRO A 163 16.55 8.51 -10.39
CA PRO A 163 17.47 7.40 -10.61
C PRO A 163 16.93 6.40 -11.64
N ALA A 164 17.82 5.76 -12.39
CA ALA A 164 17.51 4.65 -13.29
C ALA A 164 18.00 3.29 -12.80
N SER A 165 18.68 3.22 -11.65
CA SER A 165 19.08 1.93 -11.07
C SER A 165 19.09 1.94 -9.54
N ALA A 166 19.23 0.74 -8.97
CA ALA A 166 19.41 0.55 -7.53
C ALA A 166 20.73 1.16 -7.04
N GLU A 167 21.78 1.11 -7.87
CA GLU A 167 23.09 1.71 -7.59
C GLU A 167 23.00 3.24 -7.52
N GLU A 168 22.32 3.88 -8.48
CA GLU A 168 22.09 5.33 -8.46
C GLU A 168 21.27 5.75 -7.23
N THR A 169 20.25 4.95 -6.87
CA THR A 169 19.47 5.17 -5.64
C THR A 169 20.33 5.05 -4.39
N SER A 170 21.20 4.04 -4.32
CA SER A 170 22.13 3.83 -3.21
C SER A 170 23.10 5.00 -3.06
N LEU A 171 23.69 5.47 -4.17
CA LEU A 171 24.57 6.64 -4.19
C LEU A 171 23.88 7.89 -3.68
N ALA A 172 22.62 8.13 -4.07
CA ALA A 172 21.83 9.26 -3.58
C ALA A 172 21.61 9.20 -2.07
N VAL A 173 21.18 8.05 -1.53
CA VAL A 173 20.99 7.89 -0.07
C VAL A 173 22.30 8.11 0.69
N LEU A 174 23.43 7.60 0.19
CA LEU A 174 24.75 7.86 0.79
C LEU A 174 25.12 9.35 0.73
N THR A 175 24.83 10.01 -0.39
CA THR A 175 25.06 11.46 -0.55
C THR A 175 24.25 12.25 0.47
N PHE A 176 22.97 11.91 0.67
CA PHE A 176 22.12 12.57 1.65
C PHE A 176 22.61 12.37 3.08
N ARG A 177 23.15 11.18 3.40
CA ARG A 177 23.78 10.91 4.70
C ARG A 177 25.03 11.76 4.92
N VAL A 178 25.89 11.92 3.90
CA VAL A 178 27.10 12.74 4.02
C VAL A 178 26.77 14.23 4.15
N THR A 179 25.79 14.70 3.36
CA THR A 179 25.40 16.12 3.29
C THR A 179 24.35 16.52 4.33
N ASN A 180 23.83 15.56 5.09
CA ASN A 180 22.69 15.73 6.00
C ASN A 180 21.47 16.35 5.31
N CYS A 181 21.27 16.02 4.03
CA CYS A 181 20.16 16.53 3.23
C CYS A 181 18.89 15.72 3.51
N LYS A 182 17.78 16.44 3.74
CA LYS A 182 16.47 15.80 3.83
C LYS A 182 15.99 15.37 2.46
N PHE A 183 15.31 14.22 2.39
CA PHE A 183 14.79 13.70 1.13
C PHE A 183 13.38 13.13 1.27
N ALA A 184 12.66 13.03 0.16
CA ALA A 184 11.43 12.27 0.03
C ALA A 184 11.52 11.33 -1.16
N VAL A 185 10.68 10.29 -1.19
CA VAL A 185 10.66 9.30 -2.28
C VAL A 185 9.30 9.34 -2.96
N LYS A 186 9.30 9.52 -4.27
CA LYS A 186 8.11 9.57 -5.12
C LYS A 186 8.08 8.38 -6.07
N SER A 187 7.01 7.59 -5.96
CA SER A 187 6.51 6.70 -7.01
C SER A 187 5.36 7.42 -7.73
N GLY A 188 4.11 6.96 -7.63
CA GLY A 188 2.93 7.61 -8.25
C GLY A 188 2.48 8.96 -7.65
N GLY A 189 3.00 9.39 -6.49
CA GLY A 189 2.69 10.73 -5.94
C GLY A 189 1.31 10.90 -5.28
N HIS A 190 0.68 9.82 -4.80
CA HIS A 190 -0.73 9.80 -4.36
C HIS A 190 -1.00 10.17 -2.88
N ALA A 191 0.00 10.57 -2.10
CA ALA A 191 -0.26 10.91 -0.69
C ALA A 191 -1.07 12.22 -0.53
N ALA A 192 -1.93 12.26 0.49
CA ALA A 192 -2.93 13.32 0.72
C ALA A 192 -2.40 14.52 1.53
N PHE A 193 -1.09 14.63 1.75
CA PHE A 193 -0.52 15.62 2.66
C PHE A 193 0.90 16.01 2.22
N ALA A 194 1.30 17.26 2.50
CA ALA A 194 2.62 17.80 2.17
C ALA A 194 3.75 16.96 2.78
N GLY A 195 4.98 16.98 2.27
CA GLY A 195 6.11 16.33 2.95
C GLY A 195 6.11 14.79 2.94
N ALA A 196 5.20 14.13 2.21
CA ALA A 196 5.10 12.68 2.15
C ALA A 196 6.05 12.07 1.10
N SER A 197 5.70 12.26 -0.16
CA SER A 197 6.49 11.91 -1.34
C SER A 197 7.02 13.15 -2.06
N ASN A 198 7.03 14.28 -1.36
CA ASN A 198 7.75 15.49 -1.71
C ASN A 198 8.38 16.08 -0.44
N VAL A 199 9.32 17.01 -0.57
CA VAL A 199 10.02 17.59 0.59
C VAL A 199 10.36 19.05 0.37
N GLU A 200 10.07 19.90 1.37
CA GLU A 200 10.40 21.31 1.33
C GLU A 200 11.90 21.53 1.55
N GLY A 201 12.57 22.21 0.61
CA GLY A 201 14.01 22.48 0.66
C GLY A 201 14.90 21.24 0.65
N GLY A 202 14.33 20.05 0.42
CA GLY A 202 15.03 18.76 0.38
C GLY A 202 15.39 18.32 -1.04
N VAL A 203 15.68 17.02 -1.20
CA VAL A 203 15.73 16.36 -2.51
C VAL A 203 14.58 15.38 -2.64
N THR A 204 13.80 15.48 -3.71
CA THR A 204 12.80 14.46 -4.02
C THR A 204 13.42 13.42 -4.95
N ILE A 205 13.53 12.18 -4.50
CA ILE A 205 13.89 11.03 -5.34
C ILE A 205 12.64 10.63 -6.14
N ASP A 206 12.62 10.88 -7.44
CA ASP A 206 11.52 10.51 -8.34
C ASP A 206 11.85 9.19 -9.05
N LEU A 207 11.16 8.12 -8.69
CA LEU A 207 11.45 6.77 -9.18
C LEU A 207 10.96 6.54 -10.62
N ILE A 208 10.48 7.57 -11.33
CA ILE A 208 9.90 7.47 -12.69
C ILE A 208 10.69 6.61 -13.67
N HIS A 209 12.03 6.62 -13.61
CA HIS A 209 12.87 5.85 -14.54
C HIS A 209 13.10 4.39 -14.11
N LEU A 210 12.63 4.00 -12.93
CA LEU A 210 12.55 2.61 -12.49
C LEU A 210 11.19 2.02 -12.87
N ASN A 211 10.85 2.01 -14.16
CA ASN A 211 9.53 1.61 -14.69
C ASN A 211 9.54 0.27 -15.46
N GLN A 212 10.66 -0.45 -15.45
CA GLN A 212 10.81 -1.76 -16.05
C GLN A 212 9.76 -2.77 -15.57
N LEU A 213 9.23 -3.54 -16.51
CA LEU A 213 8.27 -4.62 -16.28
C LEU A 213 8.80 -5.90 -16.94
N ALA A 214 8.80 -6.99 -16.18
CA ALA A 214 9.15 -8.31 -16.70
C ALA A 214 8.24 -9.37 -16.08
N LEU A 215 7.80 -10.32 -16.91
CA LEU A 215 7.03 -11.48 -16.47
C LEU A 215 7.90 -12.73 -16.64
N SER A 216 7.96 -13.59 -15.63
CA SER A 216 8.67 -14.87 -15.71
C SER A 216 8.08 -15.75 -16.81
N ALA A 217 8.89 -16.64 -17.39
CA ALA A 217 8.45 -17.51 -18.49
C ALA A 217 7.27 -18.43 -18.12
N ASP A 218 7.18 -18.82 -16.85
CA ASP A 218 6.09 -19.62 -16.28
C ASP A 218 4.88 -18.77 -15.82
N LYS A 219 4.96 -17.44 -15.97
CA LYS A 219 3.94 -16.45 -15.58
C LYS A 219 3.59 -16.43 -14.09
N THR A 220 4.43 -16.97 -13.23
CA THR A 220 4.18 -16.99 -11.78
C THR A 220 4.73 -15.77 -11.04
N GLN A 221 5.62 -15.00 -11.67
CA GLN A 221 6.29 -13.85 -11.05
C GLN A 221 6.38 -12.67 -12.01
N ALA A 222 5.89 -11.51 -11.59
CA ALA A 222 6.18 -10.24 -12.25
C ALA A 222 7.24 -9.46 -11.46
N SER A 223 8.29 -9.04 -12.14
CA SER A 223 9.29 -8.10 -11.63
C SER A 223 8.93 -6.70 -12.09
N ILE A 224 8.67 -5.81 -11.13
CA ILE A 224 8.09 -4.50 -11.41
C ILE A 224 8.96 -3.41 -10.78
N GLY A 225 9.38 -2.47 -11.61
CA GLY A 225 10.09 -1.28 -11.16
C GLY A 225 9.18 -0.38 -10.30
N ALA A 226 9.76 0.18 -9.23
CA ALA A 226 9.04 0.97 -8.22
C ALA A 226 8.49 2.32 -8.72
N GLY A 227 8.87 2.76 -9.92
CA GLY A 227 8.36 3.95 -10.58
C GLY A 227 7.03 3.78 -11.30
N ASN A 228 6.55 2.55 -11.46
CA ASN A 228 5.29 2.27 -12.14
C ASN A 228 4.07 2.70 -11.33
N VAL A 229 2.98 2.98 -12.05
CA VAL A 229 1.61 3.10 -11.51
C VAL A 229 0.79 1.88 -11.92
N TRP A 230 -0.29 1.56 -11.20
CA TRP A 230 -1.06 0.33 -11.43
C TRP A 230 -1.62 0.17 -12.84
N TYR A 231 -2.00 1.26 -13.52
CA TYR A 231 -2.47 1.17 -14.91
C TYR A 231 -1.44 0.52 -15.83
N ASP A 232 -0.19 1.01 -15.81
CA ASP A 232 0.88 0.50 -16.68
C ASP A 232 1.15 -0.98 -16.42
N VAL A 233 1.07 -1.40 -15.16
CA VAL A 233 1.29 -2.78 -14.74
C VAL A 233 0.16 -3.69 -15.19
N TYR A 234 -1.09 -3.30 -14.93
CA TYR A 234 -2.24 -4.09 -15.34
C TYR A 234 -2.35 -4.16 -16.87
N ALA A 235 -2.10 -3.06 -17.58
CA ALA A 235 -2.08 -3.03 -19.04
C ALA A 235 -0.99 -3.94 -19.63
N TYR A 236 0.18 -4.04 -18.98
CA TYR A 236 1.26 -4.94 -19.39
C TYR A 236 0.93 -6.42 -19.15
N LEU A 237 0.30 -6.74 -18.01
CA LEU A 237 0.02 -8.13 -17.62
C LEU A 237 -1.25 -8.71 -18.24
N GLN A 238 -2.23 -7.86 -18.57
CA GLN A 238 -3.53 -8.27 -19.09
C GLN A 238 -3.44 -9.14 -20.36
N PRO A 239 -2.65 -8.82 -21.41
CA PRO A 239 -2.50 -9.67 -22.59
C PRO A 239 -1.96 -11.08 -22.28
N GLU A 240 -1.31 -11.25 -21.14
CA GLU A 240 -0.72 -12.52 -20.68
C GLU A 240 -1.66 -13.36 -19.81
N ASN A 241 -2.89 -12.87 -19.53
CA ASN A 241 -3.89 -13.46 -18.64
C ASN A 241 -3.42 -13.65 -17.18
N VAL A 242 -2.63 -12.70 -16.68
CA VAL A 242 -2.17 -12.63 -15.29
C VAL A 242 -2.35 -11.21 -14.74
N THR A 243 -2.29 -11.03 -13.42
CA THR A 243 -2.28 -9.72 -12.75
C THR A 243 -1.33 -9.71 -11.56
N VAL A 244 -1.37 -8.63 -10.78
CA VAL A 244 -0.72 -8.48 -9.47
C VAL A 244 -1.71 -7.95 -8.40
N ILE A 245 -1.48 -8.30 -7.13
CA ILE A 245 -2.23 -7.74 -6.00
C ILE A 245 -1.86 -6.26 -5.92
N GLY A 246 -2.87 -5.40 -6.07
CA GLY A 246 -2.64 -3.97 -6.11
C GLY A 246 -3.85 -3.09 -5.85
N GLY A 247 -3.60 -1.78 -5.95
CA GLY A 247 -4.59 -0.75 -5.75
C GLY A 247 -5.58 -0.66 -6.90
N ARG A 248 -6.83 -0.39 -6.58
CA ARG A 248 -7.91 -0.22 -7.57
C ARG A 248 -7.95 1.18 -8.21
N VAL A 249 -7.12 2.11 -7.75
CA VAL A 249 -6.97 3.46 -8.35
C VAL A 249 -5.69 3.47 -9.17
N SER A 250 -5.82 3.76 -10.47
CA SER A 250 -4.76 3.59 -11.47
C SER A 250 -3.44 4.30 -11.14
N ALA A 251 -3.49 5.41 -10.40
CA ALA A 251 -2.32 6.24 -10.09
C ALA A 251 -1.51 5.79 -8.84
N ILE A 252 -1.93 4.74 -8.13
CA ILE A 252 -1.19 4.19 -6.97
C ILE A 252 -0.01 3.28 -7.44
N GLY A 253 1.06 3.14 -6.65
CA GLY A 253 2.25 2.32 -6.96
C GLY A 253 2.19 0.85 -6.49
N VAL A 254 3.14 0.02 -6.94
CA VAL A 254 2.97 -1.41 -7.30
C VAL A 254 3.40 -2.50 -6.27
N GLY A 255 2.92 -3.75 -6.45
CA GLY A 255 3.09 -5.02 -5.69
C GLY A 255 2.99 -6.31 -6.56
N ALA A 256 2.90 -7.51 -5.95
CA ALA A 256 3.28 -8.84 -6.52
C ALA A 256 2.21 -9.61 -7.37
N ALA A 257 2.63 -10.58 -8.23
CA ALA A 257 1.83 -11.22 -9.29
C ALA A 257 1.04 -12.50 -8.95
N TYR A 258 -0.07 -12.76 -9.65
CA TYR A 258 -0.87 -13.99 -9.65
C TYR A 258 -1.78 -14.12 -10.91
N PRO A 259 -2.27 -15.32 -11.29
CA PRO A 259 -3.19 -15.47 -12.44
C PRO A 259 -4.52 -14.75 -12.24
N GLN A 260 -4.94 -13.95 -13.22
CA GLN A 260 -6.21 -13.22 -13.20
C GLN A 260 -6.60 -12.89 -14.64
N GLY A 261 -7.83 -13.28 -15.00
CA GLY A 261 -8.50 -12.80 -16.22
C GLY A 261 -9.53 -11.74 -15.88
N ASP A 262 -10.54 -11.60 -16.73
CA ASP A 262 -11.66 -10.70 -16.46
C ASP A 262 -12.33 -10.99 -15.12
N LEU A 263 -12.88 -9.94 -14.52
CA LEU A 263 -13.64 -9.99 -13.28
C LEU A 263 -15.03 -9.39 -13.51
N TRP A 264 -15.99 -9.70 -12.64
CA TRP A 264 -17.27 -8.99 -12.66
C TRP A 264 -17.21 -7.85 -11.63
N ALA A 265 -17.28 -6.61 -12.09
CA ALA A 265 -17.07 -5.45 -11.24
C ALA A 265 -17.71 -4.17 -11.81
N GLY A 266 -17.77 -3.15 -10.95
CA GLY A 266 -18.25 -1.81 -11.26
C GLY A 266 -18.78 -1.15 -9.98
N SER A 267 -19.54 -0.08 -10.16
CA SER A 267 -20.19 0.65 -9.07
C SER A 267 -21.68 0.78 -9.32
N GLU A 268 -22.47 0.67 -8.25
CA GLU A 268 -23.87 1.11 -8.24
C GLU A 268 -23.99 2.36 -7.38
N THR A 269 -24.60 3.41 -7.93
CA THR A 269 -24.83 4.67 -7.23
C THR A 269 -26.30 4.83 -6.89
N PHE A 270 -26.57 5.26 -5.66
CA PHE A 270 -27.91 5.48 -5.12
C PHE A 270 -28.00 6.90 -4.53
N LEU A 271 -29.21 7.47 -4.50
CA LEU A 271 -29.48 8.60 -3.62
C LEU A 271 -29.51 8.12 -2.17
N TYR A 272 -28.97 8.92 -1.26
CA TYR A 272 -29.04 8.61 0.16
C TYR A 272 -30.50 8.70 0.66
N THR A 273 -30.99 7.60 1.20
CA THR A 273 -32.14 7.56 2.12
C THR A 273 -31.81 6.64 3.27
N ASN A 274 -32.51 6.78 4.40
CA ASN A 274 -32.28 5.91 5.56
C ASN A 274 -32.55 4.43 5.21
N GLU A 275 -33.55 4.16 4.38
CA GLU A 275 -33.92 2.82 3.95
C GLU A 275 -32.85 2.21 3.05
N THR A 276 -32.36 2.97 2.06
CA THR A 276 -31.31 2.53 1.14
C THR A 276 -30.00 2.30 1.89
N ALA A 277 -29.63 3.22 2.78
CA ALA A 277 -28.46 3.10 3.64
C ALA A 277 -28.54 1.86 4.54
N ALA A 278 -29.69 1.62 5.17
CA ALA A 278 -29.90 0.44 6.02
C ALA A 278 -29.77 -0.87 5.23
N ALA A 279 -30.29 -0.92 3.99
CA ALA A 279 -30.18 -2.09 3.13
C ALA A 279 -28.72 -2.37 2.73
N ILE A 280 -27.99 -1.33 2.30
CA ILE A 280 -26.56 -1.44 1.92
C ILE A 280 -25.70 -1.81 3.13
N ASN A 281 -25.90 -1.19 4.29
CA ASN A 281 -25.20 -1.54 5.54
C ASN A 281 -25.45 -3.00 5.95
N SER A 282 -26.68 -3.49 5.77
CA SER A 282 -27.03 -4.88 6.05
C SER A 282 -26.36 -5.85 5.07
N ALA A 283 -26.31 -5.51 3.78
CA ALA A 283 -25.60 -6.29 2.77
C ALA A 283 -24.09 -6.35 3.04
N PHE A 284 -23.49 -5.24 3.46
CA PHE A 284 -22.08 -5.15 3.83
C PHE A 284 -21.75 -5.95 5.09
N TYR A 285 -22.61 -5.86 6.11
CA TYR A 285 -22.51 -6.71 7.29
C TYR A 285 -22.55 -8.20 6.90
N TYR A 286 -23.53 -8.59 6.07
CA TYR A 286 -23.68 -9.96 5.60
C TYR A 286 -22.43 -10.46 4.85
N LEU A 287 -21.87 -9.65 3.95
CA LEU A 287 -20.65 -9.99 3.23
C LEU A 287 -19.49 -10.27 4.21
N GLY A 288 -19.29 -9.41 5.21
CA GLY A 288 -18.22 -9.60 6.19
C GLY A 288 -18.31 -10.92 6.95
N ILE A 289 -19.52 -11.40 7.25
CA ILE A 289 -19.76 -12.68 7.92
C ILE A 289 -19.59 -13.88 6.97
N ASN A 290 -20.01 -13.75 5.71
CA ASN A 290 -20.11 -14.86 4.77
C ASN A 290 -18.96 -14.94 3.75
N ALA A 291 -18.07 -13.95 3.69
CA ALA A 291 -16.91 -13.93 2.80
C ALA A 291 -16.04 -15.21 2.87
N PRO A 292 -15.84 -15.89 4.03
CA PRO A 292 -15.11 -17.16 4.06
C PRO A 292 -15.72 -18.28 3.20
N SER A 293 -17.00 -18.18 2.85
CA SER A 293 -17.67 -19.15 1.95
C SER A 293 -17.42 -18.86 0.46
N ASP A 294 -17.04 -17.62 0.12
CA ASP A 294 -16.76 -17.19 -1.25
C ASP A 294 -15.70 -16.06 -1.23
N PRO A 295 -14.40 -16.40 -1.23
CA PRO A 295 -13.31 -15.44 -1.05
C PRO A 295 -13.01 -14.59 -2.30
N TYR A 296 -13.83 -14.67 -3.34
CA TYR A 296 -13.64 -13.92 -4.58
C TYR A 296 -14.32 -12.54 -4.55
N ALA A 297 -15.17 -12.28 -3.55
CA ALA A 297 -15.92 -11.03 -3.44
C ALA A 297 -15.20 -9.99 -2.58
N GLN A 298 -15.14 -8.76 -3.07
CA GLN A 298 -14.75 -7.59 -2.32
C GLN A 298 -15.71 -6.44 -2.63
N VAL A 299 -16.07 -5.68 -1.60
CA VAL A 299 -16.94 -4.52 -1.72
C VAL A 299 -16.36 -3.36 -0.93
N ILE A 300 -16.55 -2.17 -1.49
CA ILE A 300 -16.37 -0.91 -0.79
C ILE A 300 -17.66 -0.13 -0.89
N ILE A 301 -18.11 0.40 0.23
CA ILE A 301 -19.26 1.31 0.27
C ILE A 301 -18.77 2.71 0.65
N ALA A 302 -19.23 3.71 -0.08
CA ALA A 302 -18.91 5.12 0.16
C ALA A 302 -20.19 5.94 0.25
N TYR A 303 -20.34 6.67 1.34
CA TYR A 303 -21.34 7.72 1.48
C TYR A 303 -20.66 9.04 1.19
N ALA A 304 -21.11 9.76 0.18
CA ALA A 304 -20.46 10.98 -0.30
C ALA A 304 -21.46 12.13 -0.49
N TYR A 305 -20.99 13.35 -0.31
CA TYR A 305 -21.77 14.56 -0.60
C TYR A 305 -21.37 15.14 -1.95
N ALA A 306 -22.35 15.27 -2.84
CA ALA A 306 -22.18 15.87 -4.17
C ALA A 306 -22.65 17.34 -4.13
N GLN A 307 -21.69 18.26 -3.94
CA GLN A 307 -21.98 19.68 -3.77
C GLN A 307 -22.77 20.32 -4.93
N SER A 308 -22.50 19.92 -6.17
CA SER A 308 -23.14 20.51 -7.36
C SER A 308 -24.65 20.31 -7.43
N GLN A 309 -25.15 19.27 -6.76
CA GLN A 309 -26.57 18.90 -6.72
C GLN A 309 -27.18 19.07 -5.32
N ASP A 310 -26.35 19.40 -4.33
CA ASP A 310 -26.72 19.46 -2.91
C ASP A 310 -27.37 18.17 -2.38
N VAL A 311 -26.82 17.02 -2.77
CA VAL A 311 -27.34 15.69 -2.37
C VAL A 311 -26.25 14.81 -1.76
N PHE A 312 -26.67 13.89 -0.90
CA PHE A 312 -25.84 12.76 -0.47
C PHE A 312 -26.14 11.54 -1.35
N VAL A 313 -25.09 10.82 -1.71
CA VAL A 313 -25.16 9.60 -2.53
C VAL A 313 -24.45 8.45 -1.82
N ILE A 314 -24.82 7.23 -2.20
CA ILE A 314 -24.16 6.00 -1.77
C ILE A 314 -23.59 5.33 -3.01
N ALA A 315 -22.30 5.07 -3.03
CA ALA A 315 -21.64 4.26 -4.05
C ALA A 315 -21.29 2.90 -3.46
N SER A 316 -21.72 1.83 -4.14
CA SER A 316 -21.36 0.44 -3.82
C SER A 316 -20.45 -0.10 -4.92
N ASP A 317 -19.15 -0.07 -4.67
CA ASP A 317 -18.14 -0.61 -5.59
C ASP A 317 -18.04 -2.12 -5.37
N LEU A 318 -18.60 -2.90 -6.28
CA LEU A 318 -18.59 -4.36 -6.19
C LEU A 318 -17.47 -4.93 -7.07
N GLN A 319 -16.73 -5.91 -6.54
CA GLN A 319 -15.75 -6.68 -7.29
C GLN A 319 -15.92 -8.16 -6.98
N TYR A 320 -15.99 -8.98 -8.03
CA TYR A 320 -15.92 -10.42 -7.94
C TYR A 320 -14.81 -10.90 -8.86
N ALA A 321 -13.75 -11.49 -8.29
CA ALA A 321 -12.51 -11.81 -9.01
C ALA A 321 -12.65 -12.89 -10.12
N LYS A 322 -13.87 -13.34 -10.42
CA LYS A 322 -14.21 -14.21 -11.54
C LYS A 322 -15.17 -13.49 -12.50
N PRO A 323 -15.17 -13.85 -13.80
CA PRO A 323 -16.08 -13.27 -14.79
C PRO A 323 -17.48 -13.90 -14.71
N ILE A 324 -18.06 -13.94 -13.51
CA ILE A 324 -19.39 -14.51 -13.23
C ILE A 324 -20.31 -13.35 -12.87
N PRO A 325 -21.25 -12.97 -13.74
CA PRO A 325 -22.20 -11.90 -13.44
C PRO A 325 -23.09 -12.23 -12.26
N ASN A 326 -23.34 -11.22 -11.41
CA ASN A 326 -24.28 -11.25 -10.30
C ASN A 326 -24.14 -12.50 -9.38
N PRO A 327 -22.94 -12.74 -8.81
CA PRO A 327 -22.69 -13.89 -7.96
C PRO A 327 -23.53 -13.82 -6.67
N VAL A 328 -23.93 -14.98 -6.16
CA VAL A 328 -24.86 -15.10 -5.01
C VAL A 328 -24.40 -14.28 -3.80
N ILE A 329 -23.10 -14.27 -3.51
CA ILE A 329 -22.53 -13.54 -2.37
C ILE A 329 -22.73 -12.00 -2.47
N LEU A 330 -22.94 -11.46 -3.67
CA LEU A 330 -23.16 -10.04 -3.92
C LEU A 330 -24.63 -9.68 -4.23
N GLN A 331 -25.54 -10.67 -4.28
CA GLN A 331 -26.94 -10.42 -4.61
C GLN A 331 -27.67 -9.52 -3.59
N ASN A 332 -27.21 -9.50 -2.34
CA ASN A 332 -27.74 -8.59 -1.32
C ASN A 332 -27.49 -7.11 -1.65
N PHE A 333 -26.46 -6.80 -2.46
CA PHE A 333 -26.24 -5.45 -2.97
C PHE A 333 -27.07 -5.18 -4.22
N THR A 334 -26.99 -6.04 -5.24
CA THR A 334 -27.68 -5.83 -6.52
C THR A 334 -29.21 -5.90 -6.41
N SER A 335 -29.74 -6.44 -5.32
CA SER A 335 -31.19 -6.49 -5.06
C SER A 335 -31.71 -5.22 -4.36
N VAL A 336 -30.83 -4.31 -3.94
CA VAL A 336 -31.24 -3.01 -3.40
C VAL A 336 -31.85 -2.19 -4.54
N ALA A 337 -33.13 -1.84 -4.40
CA ALA A 337 -33.83 -1.05 -5.40
C ALA A 337 -33.38 0.42 -5.40
N GLY A 338 -33.53 1.10 -6.54
CA GLY A 338 -33.34 2.55 -6.62
C GLY A 338 -31.95 3.03 -7.01
N ALA A 339 -31.12 2.16 -7.60
CA ALA A 339 -29.87 2.58 -8.23
C ALA A 339 -30.16 3.62 -9.33
N ILE A 340 -29.49 4.77 -9.26
CA ILE A 340 -29.58 5.85 -10.25
C ILE A 340 -28.53 5.74 -11.35
N ALA A 341 -27.48 4.95 -11.12
CA ALA A 341 -26.46 4.60 -12.11
C ALA A 341 -25.83 3.24 -11.76
N SER A 342 -25.42 2.48 -12.78
CA SER A 342 -24.69 1.22 -12.60
C SER A 342 -23.68 1.04 -13.73
N THR A 343 -22.46 0.61 -13.37
CA THR A 343 -21.40 0.24 -14.31
C THR A 343 -21.02 -1.24 -14.22
N LEU A 344 -21.77 -2.03 -13.44
CA LEU A 344 -21.50 -3.45 -13.19
C LEU A 344 -21.47 -4.26 -14.49
N ARG A 345 -20.34 -4.89 -14.77
CA ARG A 345 -20.13 -5.71 -15.97
C ARG A 345 -18.95 -6.68 -15.78
N VAL A 346 -18.80 -7.62 -16.71
CA VAL A 346 -17.52 -8.32 -16.86
C VAL A 346 -16.54 -7.35 -17.50
N VAL A 347 -15.41 -7.12 -16.84
CA VAL A 347 -14.42 -6.11 -17.21
C VAL A 347 -13.01 -6.59 -16.83
N ASP A 348 -12.01 -6.11 -17.54
CA ASP A 348 -10.63 -6.27 -17.10
C ASP A 348 -10.25 -5.27 -15.98
N LEU A 349 -9.22 -5.63 -15.22
CA LEU A 349 -8.79 -4.84 -14.07
C LEU A 349 -8.19 -3.48 -14.48
N ALA A 350 -7.53 -3.38 -15.64
CA ALA A 350 -6.88 -2.15 -16.07
C ALA A 350 -7.93 -1.04 -16.33
N ILE A 351 -8.97 -1.34 -17.10
CA ILE A 351 -10.09 -0.43 -17.36
C ILE A 351 -10.82 -0.08 -16.07
N LEU A 352 -11.08 -1.07 -15.20
CA LEU A 352 -11.73 -0.83 -13.92
C LEU A 352 -10.95 0.18 -13.06
N THR A 353 -9.62 0.11 -13.07
CA THR A 353 -8.81 1.05 -12.27
C THR A 353 -8.86 2.49 -12.77
N VAL A 354 -9.05 2.70 -14.07
CA VAL A 354 -9.27 4.03 -14.65
C VAL A 354 -10.65 4.56 -14.23
N GLU A 355 -11.67 3.71 -14.25
CA GLU A 355 -13.03 4.06 -13.81
C GLU A 355 -13.04 4.55 -12.35
N PHE A 356 -12.43 3.80 -11.45
CA PHE A 356 -12.33 4.20 -10.03
C PHE A 356 -11.38 5.37 -9.78
N ASN A 357 -10.39 5.61 -10.64
CA ASN A 357 -9.58 6.83 -10.56
C ASN A 357 -10.42 8.08 -10.90
N ASN A 358 -11.36 7.97 -11.83
CA ASN A 358 -12.21 9.10 -12.23
C ASN A 358 -13.20 9.54 -11.14
N SER A 359 -13.54 8.66 -10.19
CA SER A 359 -14.34 9.04 -9.01
C SER A 359 -13.50 9.73 -7.92
N ASN A 360 -12.18 9.79 -8.07
CA ASN A 360 -11.26 10.38 -7.10
C ASN A 360 -10.16 11.23 -7.77
N PRO A 361 -10.54 12.29 -8.52
CA PRO A 361 -9.59 13.05 -9.34
C PRO A 361 -8.55 13.79 -8.49
N GLY A 362 -7.32 13.88 -9.04
CA GLY A 362 -6.25 14.71 -8.48
C GLY A 362 -6.41 16.20 -8.79
N GLY A 363 -5.50 17.01 -8.26
CA GLY A 363 -5.47 18.47 -8.48
C GLY A 363 -6.26 19.28 -7.45
N PHE A 364 -6.76 18.63 -6.40
CA PHE A 364 -7.46 19.27 -5.29
C PHE A 364 -6.66 19.16 -3.99
N ARG A 365 -7.08 19.94 -2.99
CA ARG A 365 -6.64 19.74 -1.62
C ARG A 365 -7.30 18.48 -1.08
N GLN A 366 -6.56 17.68 -0.34
CA GLN A 366 -7.00 16.34 0.10
C GLN A 366 -6.73 16.14 1.59
N THR A 367 -7.55 15.33 2.26
CA THR A 367 -7.21 14.75 3.57
C THR A 367 -7.85 13.38 3.70
N TYR A 368 -7.10 12.43 4.26
CA TYR A 368 -7.61 11.13 4.69
C TYR A 368 -7.45 10.98 6.19
N TRP A 369 -8.41 10.29 6.80
CA TRP A 369 -8.37 9.90 8.20
C TRP A 369 -8.98 8.52 8.35
N THR A 370 -8.50 7.75 9.33
CA THR A 370 -8.97 6.37 9.48
C THR A 370 -9.25 5.99 10.92
N PHE A 371 -10.13 5.02 11.08
CA PHE A 371 -10.31 4.25 12.30
C PHE A 371 -10.85 2.87 11.92
N THR A 372 -10.72 1.91 12.82
CA THR A 372 -11.23 0.55 12.60
C THR A 372 -12.29 0.22 13.64
N VAL A 373 -13.34 -0.46 13.20
CA VAL A 373 -14.42 -0.94 14.07
C VAL A 373 -14.76 -2.39 13.76
N GLN A 374 -15.40 -3.07 14.70
CA GLN A 374 -16.02 -4.38 14.46
C GLN A 374 -17.13 -4.26 13.42
N ASN A 375 -17.34 -5.30 12.62
CA ASN A 375 -18.39 -5.31 11.62
C ASN A 375 -19.80 -5.27 12.26
N SER A 376 -20.50 -4.15 12.11
CA SER A 376 -21.84 -3.94 12.67
C SER A 376 -22.66 -2.98 11.81
N ALA A 377 -23.79 -3.46 11.27
CA ALA A 377 -24.70 -2.63 10.47
C ALA A 377 -25.28 -1.44 11.26
N CYS A 378 -25.61 -1.65 12.54
CA CYS A 378 -26.13 -0.59 13.42
C CYS A 378 -25.08 0.51 13.63
N LEU A 379 -23.83 0.11 13.91
CA LEU A 379 -22.75 1.07 14.08
C LEU A 379 -22.51 1.83 12.78
N MET A 380 -22.48 1.17 11.62
CA MET A 380 -22.33 1.85 10.32
C MET A 380 -23.39 2.94 10.12
N THR A 381 -24.65 2.69 10.49
CA THR A 381 -25.71 3.72 10.43
C THR A 381 -25.39 4.93 11.31
N GLU A 382 -25.00 4.72 12.58
CA GLU A 382 -24.65 5.82 13.48
C GLU A 382 -23.40 6.60 13.01
N LEU A 383 -22.42 5.90 12.44
CA LEU A 383 -21.22 6.53 11.87
C LEU A 383 -21.56 7.40 10.64
N VAL A 384 -22.49 6.94 9.80
CA VAL A 384 -23.00 7.72 8.67
C VAL A 384 -23.77 8.95 9.17
N GLU A 385 -24.61 8.83 10.20
CA GLU A 385 -25.31 9.96 10.80
C GLU A 385 -24.33 11.04 11.32
N ILE A 386 -23.28 10.64 12.03
CA ILE A 386 -22.21 11.55 12.48
C ILE A 386 -21.56 12.26 11.29
N TYR A 387 -21.23 11.52 10.22
CA TYR A 387 -20.66 12.08 9.01
C TYR A 387 -21.59 13.12 8.36
N LEU A 388 -22.89 12.81 8.21
CA LEU A 388 -23.87 13.73 7.62
C LEU A 388 -23.97 15.04 8.41
N GLU A 389 -23.99 14.95 9.75
CA GLU A 389 -24.06 16.10 10.64
C GLU A 389 -22.82 17.00 10.57
N GLU A 390 -21.62 16.42 10.62
CA GLU A 390 -20.38 17.20 10.55
C GLU A 390 -20.19 17.82 9.16
N VAL A 391 -20.55 17.09 8.09
CA VAL A 391 -20.49 17.62 6.71
C VAL A 391 -21.44 18.79 6.52
N ALA A 392 -22.60 18.80 7.17
CA ALA A 392 -23.54 19.92 7.10
C ALA A 392 -22.89 21.28 7.42
N SER A 393 -21.89 21.27 8.31
CA SER A 393 -21.15 22.48 8.73
C SER A 393 -20.10 22.97 7.72
N VAL A 394 -19.82 22.22 6.65
CA VAL A 394 -18.79 22.54 5.65
C VAL A 394 -19.28 22.45 4.20
N LYS A 395 -20.60 22.34 3.97
CA LYS A 395 -21.20 22.23 2.62
C LYS A 395 -20.91 23.43 1.71
N ASP A 396 -20.64 24.59 2.28
CA ASP A 396 -20.31 25.84 1.57
C ASP A 396 -18.84 25.97 1.16
N VAL A 397 -17.96 25.08 1.64
CA VAL A 397 -16.56 25.05 1.22
C VAL A 397 -16.48 24.75 -0.28
N ALA A 398 -15.79 25.62 -1.03
CA ALA A 398 -15.77 25.54 -2.49
C ALA A 398 -15.18 24.21 -3.01
N GLY A 399 -15.94 23.50 -3.85
CA GLY A 399 -15.55 22.25 -4.47
C GLY A 399 -15.37 21.10 -3.48
N ILE A 400 -16.05 21.13 -2.33
CA ILE A 400 -15.91 20.10 -1.31
C ILE A 400 -16.55 18.77 -1.77
N VAL A 401 -15.82 17.67 -1.62
CA VAL A 401 -16.33 16.31 -1.79
C VAL A 401 -15.90 15.48 -0.57
N PRO A 402 -16.66 15.52 0.53
CA PRO A 402 -16.42 14.69 1.70
C PRO A 402 -17.08 13.32 1.53
N SER A 403 -16.47 12.28 2.10
CA SER A 403 -17.00 10.93 2.11
C SER A 403 -16.61 10.15 3.37
N VAL A 404 -17.48 9.24 3.80
CA VAL A 404 -17.17 8.15 4.74
C VAL A 404 -17.24 6.84 3.97
N VAL A 405 -16.14 6.09 4.00
CA VAL A 405 -15.93 4.90 3.18
C VAL A 405 -15.64 3.71 4.09
N PHE A 406 -16.33 2.59 3.86
CA PHE A 406 -16.14 1.36 4.63
C PHE A 406 -15.53 0.26 3.77
N GLN A 407 -14.52 -0.43 4.32
CA GLN A 407 -13.82 -1.54 3.66
C GLN A 407 -13.66 -2.69 4.65
N LEU A 408 -13.99 -3.90 4.22
CA LEU A 408 -13.90 -5.09 5.05
C LEU A 408 -12.47 -5.64 5.09
N ILE A 409 -12.03 -5.98 6.29
CA ILE A 409 -11.03 -7.02 6.53
C ILE A 409 -11.80 -8.24 7.00
N THR A 410 -11.94 -9.22 6.12
CA THR A 410 -12.67 -10.47 6.41
C THR A 410 -11.80 -11.43 7.22
N THR A 411 -12.42 -12.41 7.87
CA THR A 411 -11.71 -13.37 8.74
C THR A 411 -10.81 -14.31 7.97
N ASP A 412 -11.14 -14.64 6.72
CA ASP A 412 -10.27 -15.43 5.84
C ASP A 412 -9.03 -14.62 5.42
N MET A 413 -9.17 -13.33 5.12
CA MET A 413 -8.02 -12.44 4.84
C MET A 413 -7.06 -12.40 6.04
N SER A 414 -7.59 -12.20 7.24
CA SER A 414 -6.78 -12.07 8.46
C SER A 414 -6.14 -13.38 8.92
N GLN A 415 -6.59 -14.55 8.43
CA GLN A 415 -5.91 -15.83 8.69
C GLN A 415 -4.67 -16.03 7.81
N TYR A 416 -4.63 -15.43 6.61
CA TYR A 416 -3.45 -15.50 5.74
C TYR A 416 -2.29 -14.62 6.22
N PHE A 417 -2.59 -13.67 7.10
CA PHE A 417 -1.65 -12.70 7.64
C PHE A 417 -0.47 -13.32 8.40
N SER A 418 -0.65 -14.52 8.95
CA SER A 418 0.41 -15.26 9.64
C SER A 418 1.06 -16.39 8.85
N ARG A 419 0.55 -16.71 7.64
CA ARG A 419 0.96 -17.90 6.90
C ARG A 419 2.46 -17.89 6.53
N ASP A 420 2.97 -16.74 6.09
CA ASP A 420 4.30 -16.62 5.47
C ASP A 420 5.28 -15.81 6.33
N GLY A 421 5.30 -16.08 7.66
CA GLY A 421 6.23 -15.46 8.62
C GLY A 421 5.65 -14.33 9.47
N GLY A 422 4.33 -14.14 9.44
CA GLY A 422 3.64 -13.08 10.17
C GLY A 422 3.66 -11.74 9.46
N ASN A 423 2.84 -10.80 9.93
CA ASN A 423 2.90 -9.41 9.52
C ASN A 423 2.83 -8.47 10.73
N PRO A 424 3.23 -7.20 10.58
CA PRO A 424 3.32 -6.29 11.70
C PRO A 424 1.98 -5.66 12.10
N LEU A 425 0.87 -5.93 11.38
CA LEU A 425 -0.39 -5.21 11.56
C LEU A 425 -1.13 -5.58 12.86
N GLY A 426 -0.79 -6.73 13.46
CA GLY A 426 -1.42 -7.19 14.70
C GLY A 426 -2.87 -7.63 14.54
N LEU A 427 -3.24 -8.11 13.34
CA LEU A 427 -4.62 -8.47 12.97
C LEU A 427 -4.86 -9.97 12.81
N ASP A 428 -3.86 -10.81 13.10
CA ASP A 428 -3.93 -12.26 12.86
C ASP A 428 -5.15 -12.90 13.55
N GLY A 429 -5.95 -13.62 12.75
CA GLY A 429 -7.14 -14.34 13.21
C GLY A 429 -8.29 -13.45 13.73
N GLN A 430 -8.26 -12.13 13.48
CA GLN A 430 -9.28 -11.19 13.95
C GLN A 430 -10.32 -10.87 12.88
N GLY A 431 -11.47 -10.34 13.30
CA GLY A 431 -12.52 -9.82 12.42
C GLY A 431 -13.81 -10.64 12.38
N PRO A 432 -14.73 -10.31 11.46
CA PRO A 432 -14.56 -9.30 10.40
C PRO A 432 -14.51 -7.87 10.97
N LEU A 433 -13.63 -7.04 10.40
CA LEU A 433 -13.44 -5.64 10.77
C LEU A 433 -13.81 -4.72 9.62
N ASN A 434 -14.24 -3.51 9.95
CA ASN A 434 -14.41 -2.42 9.00
C ASN A 434 -13.30 -1.39 9.20
N VAL A 435 -12.44 -1.24 8.20
CA VAL A 435 -11.56 -0.07 8.06
C VAL A 435 -12.40 1.06 7.49
N VAL A 436 -12.51 2.14 8.24
CA VAL A 436 -13.26 3.34 7.84
C VAL A 436 -12.28 4.40 7.38
N ASN A 437 -12.55 5.02 6.24
CA ASN A 437 -11.81 6.17 5.71
C ASN A 437 -12.74 7.39 5.66
N ILE A 438 -12.32 8.49 6.26
CA ILE A 438 -12.89 9.81 6.05
C ILE A 438 -12.02 10.52 5.03
N ALA A 439 -12.54 10.62 3.80
CA ALA A 439 -11.84 11.23 2.68
C ALA A 439 -12.55 12.52 2.26
N ILE A 440 -11.84 13.64 2.30
CA ILE A 440 -12.38 14.94 1.92
C ILE A 440 -11.44 15.62 0.95
N SER A 441 -11.99 16.05 -0.19
CA SER A 441 -11.32 16.96 -1.13
C SER A 441 -11.97 18.35 -1.11
N TRP A 442 -11.19 19.41 -1.38
CA TRP A 442 -11.69 20.79 -1.47
C TRP A 442 -10.76 21.66 -2.34
N SER A 443 -11.21 22.87 -2.71
CA SER A 443 -10.50 23.69 -3.70
C SER A 443 -9.42 24.59 -3.11
N ASN A 444 -9.66 25.23 -1.96
CA ASN A 444 -8.89 26.40 -1.52
C ASN A 444 -8.22 26.22 -0.16
N ALA A 445 -6.97 26.70 -0.03
CA ALA A 445 -6.19 26.59 1.20
C ALA A 445 -6.76 27.38 2.38
N VAL A 446 -7.61 28.38 2.11
CA VAL A 446 -8.27 29.18 3.16
C VAL A 446 -9.18 28.33 4.05
N ASP A 447 -9.71 27.22 3.51
CA ASP A 447 -10.63 26.33 4.21
C ASP A 447 -9.95 25.18 4.96
N ASP A 448 -8.62 25.04 4.86
CA ASP A 448 -7.86 23.91 5.42
C ASP A 448 -8.21 23.63 6.87
N LYS A 449 -8.15 24.65 7.73
CA LYS A 449 -8.42 24.48 9.16
C LYS A 449 -9.83 23.99 9.43
N ARG A 450 -10.80 24.46 8.65
CA ARG A 450 -12.21 24.13 8.81
C ARG A 450 -12.50 22.71 8.36
N VAL A 451 -11.97 22.31 7.19
CA VAL A 451 -12.13 20.96 6.66
C VAL A 451 -11.42 19.93 7.54
N MET A 452 -10.19 20.23 7.98
CA MET A 452 -9.44 19.35 8.88
C MET A 452 -10.13 19.17 10.24
N ALA A 453 -10.73 20.23 10.79
CA ALA A 453 -11.51 20.15 12.02
C ALA A 453 -12.76 19.27 11.84
N ALA A 454 -13.50 19.41 10.73
CA ALA A 454 -14.65 18.55 10.45
C ALA A 454 -14.24 17.07 10.33
N ALA A 455 -13.14 16.77 9.65
CA ALA A 455 -12.63 15.40 9.53
C ALA A 455 -12.24 14.81 10.90
N GLN A 456 -11.52 15.57 11.72
CA GLN A 456 -11.16 15.17 13.08
C GLN A 456 -12.41 14.93 13.95
N ASN A 457 -13.41 15.82 13.90
CA ASN A 457 -14.66 15.66 14.64
C ASN A 457 -15.40 14.38 14.25
N ILE A 458 -15.47 14.07 12.94
CA ILE A 458 -16.07 12.83 12.46
C ILE A 458 -15.37 11.64 13.11
N VAL A 459 -14.04 11.59 13.09
CA VAL A 459 -13.25 10.50 13.67
C VAL A 459 -13.44 10.40 15.19
N ASP A 460 -13.35 11.53 15.90
CA ASP A 460 -13.44 11.55 17.37
C ASP A 460 -14.81 11.12 17.86
N ARG A 461 -15.88 11.64 17.25
CA ARG A 461 -17.26 11.24 17.56
C ARG A 461 -17.49 9.77 17.22
N SER A 462 -17.05 9.34 16.02
CA SER A 462 -17.18 7.96 15.56
C SER A 462 -16.49 6.95 16.47
N THR A 463 -15.23 7.21 16.82
CA THR A 463 -14.45 6.32 17.70
C THR A 463 -14.98 6.33 19.14
N THR A 464 -15.50 7.46 19.63
CA THR A 464 -16.18 7.53 20.94
C THR A 464 -17.45 6.69 20.96
N THR A 465 -18.28 6.78 19.93
CA THR A 465 -19.49 5.96 19.76
C THR A 465 -19.13 4.48 19.72
N ALA A 466 -18.17 4.09 18.89
CA ALA A 466 -17.72 2.69 18.80
C ALA A 466 -17.19 2.15 20.14
N ARG A 467 -16.38 2.93 20.86
CA ARG A 467 -15.84 2.56 22.19
C ARG A 467 -16.94 2.35 23.22
N THR A 468 -17.93 3.24 23.25
CA THR A 468 -19.05 3.15 24.21
C THR A 468 -19.89 1.89 23.95
N GLN A 469 -19.92 1.42 22.69
CA GLN A 469 -20.58 0.17 22.31
C GLN A 469 -19.69 -1.08 22.42
N GLY A 470 -18.39 -0.93 22.74
CA GLY A 470 -17.43 -2.04 22.75
C GLY A 470 -17.13 -2.61 21.36
N LEU A 471 -17.27 -1.79 20.32
CA LEU A 471 -17.08 -2.16 18.92
C LEU A 471 -15.89 -1.45 18.27
N ASP A 472 -15.08 -0.72 19.04
CA ASP A 472 -13.86 -0.10 18.52
C ASP A 472 -12.73 -1.11 18.32
N HIS A 473 -11.79 -0.76 17.45
CA HIS A 473 -10.58 -1.54 17.23
C HIS A 473 -9.38 -0.59 17.08
N PRO A 474 -8.24 -0.86 17.76
CA PRO A 474 -7.12 0.08 17.80
C PRO A 474 -6.42 0.29 16.46
N TYR A 475 -6.44 -0.71 15.58
CA TYR A 475 -5.74 -0.71 14.29
C TYR A 475 -6.05 0.52 13.43
N LEU A 476 -5.00 1.14 12.88
CA LEU A 476 -5.09 2.22 11.91
C LEU A 476 -4.46 1.79 10.59
N TYR A 477 -5.23 1.87 9.50
CA TYR A 477 -4.72 1.53 8.18
C TYR A 477 -3.85 2.68 7.63
N GLN A 478 -2.54 2.43 7.50
CA GLN A 478 -1.53 3.45 7.19
C GLN A 478 -1.88 4.31 5.96
N ASN A 479 -2.46 3.70 4.92
CA ASN A 479 -2.75 4.40 3.67
C ASN A 479 -3.90 5.41 3.79
N TYR A 480 -4.77 5.29 4.81
CA TYR A 480 -5.86 6.23 5.08
C TYR A 480 -5.61 7.08 6.33
N ALA A 481 -4.51 6.85 7.04
CA ALA A 481 -4.22 7.60 8.24
C ALA A 481 -3.84 9.05 7.91
N SER A 482 -4.39 9.98 8.69
CA SER A 482 -3.90 11.36 8.71
C SER A 482 -2.51 11.41 9.30
N TYR A 483 -1.74 12.43 8.95
CA TYR A 483 -0.43 12.69 9.54
C TYR A 483 -0.47 12.90 11.07
N GLN A 484 -1.66 13.17 11.61
CA GLN A 484 -1.89 13.35 13.05
C GLN A 484 -2.11 12.04 13.80
N GLN A 485 -2.19 10.91 13.09
CA GLN A 485 -2.50 9.61 13.68
C GLN A 485 -1.24 8.75 13.83
N ASP A 486 -1.01 8.23 15.03
CA ASP A 486 0.11 7.34 15.33
C ASP A 486 -0.20 5.91 14.85
N VAL A 487 0.13 5.65 13.59
CA VAL A 487 -0.14 4.37 12.93
C VAL A 487 0.61 3.22 13.59
N PHE A 488 1.91 3.35 13.87
CA PHE A 488 2.69 2.21 14.34
C PHE A 488 2.39 1.83 15.79
N ALA A 489 1.93 2.77 16.62
CA ALA A 489 1.40 2.44 17.94
C ALA A 489 0.13 1.56 17.86
N SER A 490 -0.67 1.70 16.79
CA SER A 490 -1.89 0.91 16.60
C SER A 490 -1.66 -0.58 16.33
N TYR A 491 -0.43 -0.95 15.96
CA TYR A 491 -0.05 -2.32 15.58
C TYR A 491 0.19 -3.25 16.77
N GLY A 492 0.11 -2.71 17.98
CA GLY A 492 0.40 -3.41 19.23
C GLY A 492 1.86 -3.27 19.66
N LYS A 493 2.08 -3.30 20.97
CA LYS A 493 3.39 -3.02 21.59
C LYS A 493 4.49 -3.96 21.12
N GLU A 494 4.17 -5.24 20.93
CA GLU A 494 5.13 -6.26 20.48
C GLU A 494 5.58 -6.04 19.04
N ASN A 495 4.64 -5.75 18.13
CA ASN A 495 4.95 -5.45 16.74
C ASN A 495 5.73 -4.14 16.61
N LEU A 496 5.35 -3.08 17.35
CA LEU A 496 6.11 -1.83 17.38
C LEU A 496 7.54 -2.06 17.88
N ALA A 497 7.73 -2.85 18.94
CA ALA A 497 9.06 -3.19 19.44
C ALA A 497 9.88 -3.98 18.41
N LYS A 498 9.25 -4.93 17.68
CA LYS A 498 9.89 -5.67 16.58
C LYS A 498 10.27 -4.75 15.42
N LEU A 499 9.41 -3.82 15.01
CA LEU A 499 9.72 -2.85 13.96
C LEU A 499 10.89 -1.95 14.36
N ARG A 500 10.90 -1.46 15.61
CA ARG A 500 12.02 -0.68 16.17
C ARG A 500 13.33 -1.48 16.18
N SER A 501 13.30 -2.76 16.53
CA SER A 501 14.51 -3.60 16.54
C SER A 501 15.04 -3.88 15.13
N ILE A 502 14.15 -4.08 14.15
CA ILE A 502 14.51 -4.21 12.73
C ILE A 502 15.16 -2.91 12.24
N SER A 503 14.56 -1.77 12.54
CA SER A 503 15.11 -0.48 12.14
C SER A 503 16.46 -0.21 12.83
N ALA A 504 16.63 -0.56 14.10
CA ALA A 504 17.93 -0.43 14.78
C ALA A 504 19.02 -1.33 14.16
N LYS A 505 18.64 -2.50 13.63
CA LYS A 505 19.56 -3.45 12.98
C LYS A 505 20.01 -2.96 11.60
N TYR A 506 19.09 -2.51 10.76
CA TYR A 506 19.37 -2.19 9.35
C TYR A 506 19.57 -0.70 9.06
N ASP A 507 19.06 0.18 9.93
CA ASP A 507 19.23 1.62 9.86
C ASP A 507 19.66 2.19 11.23
N PRO A 508 20.86 1.82 11.74
CA PRO A 508 21.32 2.23 13.07
C PRO A 508 21.54 3.74 13.20
N GLN A 509 21.71 4.47 12.07
CA GLN A 509 21.77 5.93 12.07
C GLN A 509 20.41 6.60 11.89
N GLN A 510 19.33 5.81 11.79
CA GLN A 510 17.96 6.29 11.65
C GLN A 510 17.78 7.25 10.46
N VAL A 511 18.45 6.97 9.35
CA VAL A 511 18.37 7.74 8.09
C VAL A 511 16.92 7.99 7.69
N TRP A 512 16.08 6.97 7.72
CA TRP A 512 14.67 7.07 7.34
C TRP A 512 13.80 7.77 8.39
N GLN A 513 14.27 7.90 9.62
CA GLN A 513 13.56 8.65 10.66
C GLN A 513 13.97 10.13 10.70
N GLN A 514 15.22 10.44 10.36
CA GLN A 514 15.78 11.78 10.47
C GLN A 514 15.81 12.54 9.15
N LEU A 515 16.25 11.87 8.07
CA LEU A 515 16.46 12.52 6.78
C LEU A 515 15.22 12.45 5.89
N GLN A 516 14.32 11.49 6.10
CA GLN A 516 13.01 11.53 5.46
C GLN A 516 12.02 12.23 6.40
N PRO A 517 11.48 13.42 6.11
CA PRO A 517 10.59 14.12 7.04
C PRO A 517 9.19 13.49 7.17
N GLY A 518 8.79 12.64 6.20
CA GLY A 518 7.47 12.03 6.14
C GLY A 518 7.02 11.38 7.45
N TYR A 519 5.71 11.34 7.67
CA TYR A 519 5.13 11.41 9.02
C TYR A 519 5.22 10.17 9.87
N PHE A 520 4.92 9.00 9.33
CA PHE A 520 4.84 7.80 10.16
C PHE A 520 6.25 7.37 10.55
N LYS A 521 6.60 7.65 11.81
CA LYS A 521 7.88 7.32 12.42
C LYS A 521 7.70 6.22 13.44
N LEU A 522 8.73 5.40 13.59
CA LEU A 522 8.72 4.32 14.55
C LEU A 522 8.96 4.83 15.99
N TRP A 523 9.50 6.04 16.18
CA TRP A 523 9.90 6.57 17.49
C TRP A 523 9.12 7.79 17.92
#